data_AF-A5HGZ6-F1
#
_entry.id   AF-A5HGZ6-F1
#
_cell.length_a   1.000
_cell.length_b   1.000
_cell.length_c   1.000
_cell.angle_alpha   90.00
_cell.angle_beta   90.00
_cell.angle_gamma   90.00
#
_symmetry.space_group_name_H-M   'P 1'
#
loop_
_entity.id
_entity.type
_entity.pdbx_description
1 polymer ?
#
loop_
_entity_poly.entity_id
_entity_poly.type
_entity_poly.pdbx_seq_one_letter_code
_entity_poly.pdbx_strand_id
1 'polypeptide(L)' 'LVLDDNQLQSVPDGAFDRLTSLKGIWLQNNPWNC' A
#
# COMPACT_ATOMS: atom_id res chain seq x y z
N LEU A 1 4.40 -6.62 3.97
CA LEU A 1 4.55 -6.14 2.58
C LEU A 1 5.20 -4.77 2.64
N VAL A 2 6.28 -4.56 1.90
CA VAL A 2 7.10 -3.34 1.97
C VAL A 2 6.96 -2.64 0.62
N LEU A 3 6.31 -1.49 0.62
CA LEU A 3 6.02 -0.65 -0.55
C LEU A 3 6.38 0.82 -0.27
N ASP A 4 7.23 1.05 0.73
CA ASP A 4 7.72 2.37 1.04
C ASP A 4 8.77 2.85 0.05
N ASP A 5 8.94 4.17 0.00
CA ASP A 5 9.84 4.87 -0.92
C ASP A 5 9.56 4.50 -2.38
N ASN A 6 8.30 4.71 -2.77
CA ASN A 6 7.81 4.37 -4.09
C ASN A 6 6.99 5.55 -4.66
N GLN A 7 6.44 5.38 -5.85
CA GLN A 7 5.72 6.45 -6.57
C GLN A 7 4.21 6.19 -6.64
N LEU A 8 3.68 5.45 -5.67
CA LEU A 8 2.26 5.16 -5.62
C LEU A 8 1.48 6.45 -5.27
N GLN A 9 0.49 6.77 -6.08
CA GLN A 9 -0.38 7.94 -5.87
C GLN A 9 -1.76 7.54 -5.34
N SER A 10 -2.17 6.29 -5.55
CA SER A 10 -3.39 5.70 -5.01
C SER A 10 -3.23 4.18 -4.94
N VAL A 11 -4.09 3.55 -4.15
CA VAL A 11 -4.24 2.10 -4.13
C VAL A 11 -5.67 1.78 -4.55
N PRO A 12 -5.89 0.83 -5.48
CA PRO A 12 -7.24 0.40 -5.83
C PRO A 12 -8.02 -0.12 -4.63
N ASP A 13 -9.32 0.11 -4.62
CA ASP A 13 -10.22 -0.50 -3.63
C ASP A 13 -10.04 -2.02 -3.64
N GLY A 14 -9.86 -2.58 -2.45
CA GLY A 14 -9.70 -4.02 -2.27
C GLY A 14 -8.34 -4.59 -2.72
N ALA A 15 -7.33 -3.76 -3.01
CA ALA A 15 -5.99 -4.24 -3.40
C ALA A 15 -5.36 -5.22 -2.38
N PHE A 16 -5.81 -5.18 -1.12
CA PHE A 16 -5.30 -6.03 -0.04
C PHE A 16 -6.29 -7.07 0.47
N ASP A 17 -7.51 -7.15 -0.07
CA ASP A 17 -8.60 -7.99 0.46
C ASP A 17 -8.26 -9.48 0.47
N ARG A 18 -7.43 -9.92 -0.48
CA ARG A 18 -7.01 -11.32 -0.62
C ARG A 18 -5.79 -11.66 0.22
N LEU A 19 -5.13 -10.67 0.82
CA LEU A 19 -3.94 -10.87 1.64
C LEU A 19 -4.33 -11.20 3.09
N THR A 20 -5.07 -12.29 3.27
CA THR A 20 -5.68 -12.69 4.56
C THR A 20 -4.68 -12.98 5.68
N SER A 21 -3.42 -13.27 5.32
CA SER A 21 -2.32 -13.51 6.27
C SER A 21 -1.41 -12.29 6.44
N LEU A 22 -1.76 -11.14 5.87
CA LEU A 22 -0.93 -9.93 5.95
C LEU A 22 -0.99 -9.34 7.36
N LYS A 23 0.17 -9.30 8.03
CA LYS A 23 0.29 -8.74 9.39
C LYS A 23 0.64 -7.25 9.42
N GLY A 24 1.20 -6.74 8.32
CA GLY A 24 1.67 -5.36 8.24
C GLY A 24 2.04 -4.95 6.83
N ILE A 25 1.80 -3.68 6.55
CA ILE A 25 2.14 -3.02 5.29
C ILE A 25 2.83 -1.68 5.58
N TRP A 26 3.88 -1.40 4.82
CA TRP A 26 4.62 -0.15 4.87
C TRP A 26 4.40 0.58 3.55
N LEU A 27 3.84 1.78 3.63
CA LEU A 27 3.42 2.62 2.50
C LEU A 27 3.93 4.07 2.63
N GLN A 28 4.82 4.32 3.59
CA GLN A 28 5.42 5.62 3.80
C GLN A 28 6.24 6.07 2.58
N ASN A 29 6.52 7.36 2.48
CA ASN A 29 7.33 7.94 1.40
C ASN A 29 6.78 7.59 0.00
N ASN A 30 5.47 7.71 -0.17
CA ASN A 30 4.80 7.66 -1.46
C ASN A 30 4.02 8.97 -1.66
N PRO A 31 3.97 9.53 -2.88
CA PRO A 31 3.27 10.77 -3.17
C PRO A 31 1.75 10.54 -3.30
N TRP A 32 1.09 10.15 -2.20
CA TRP A 32 -0.34 9.88 -2.18
C TRP A 32 -1.17 11.11 -2.57
N ASN A 33 -2.14 10.91 -3.44
CA ASN A 33 -3.15 11.92 -3.76
C ASN A 33 -4.31 11.75 -2.77
N CYS A 34 -4.50 12.73 -1.87
CA CYS A 34 -5.55 12.73 -0.85
C CYS A 34 -6.88 13.29 -1.38
#